data_AF-G2X893-F1
#
_entry.id   AF-G2X893-F1
#
_cell.length_a   1.000
_cell.length_b   1.000
_cell.length_c   1.000
_cell.angle_alpha   90.00
_cell.angle_beta   90.00
_cell.angle_gamma   90.00
#
_symmetry.space_group_name_H-M   'P 1'
#
loop_
_entity.id
_entity.type
_entity.pdbx_description
1 polymer ?
#
loop_
_entity_poly.entity_id
_entity_poly.type
_entity_poly.pdbx_seq_one_letter_code
_entity_poly.pdbx_strand_id
1 'polypeptide(L)' 'MGRDDVILPREVEALIAEGQTIVVFEEYVLRLDSWLERHPGGRLAILHMVGRDATDEIKV' A
#
# COMPACT_ATOMS: atom_id res chain seq x y z
N MET A 1 14.28 6.03 2.69
CA MET A 1 13.86 4.79 2.02
C MET A 1 14.24 4.88 0.56
N GLY A 2 15.26 4.12 0.18
CA GLY A 2 15.49 3.75 -1.21
C GLY A 2 14.39 2.81 -1.70
N ARG A 3 14.34 2.61 -3.01
CA ARG A 3 13.36 1.74 -3.68
C ARG A 3 13.53 0.27 -3.28
N ASP A 4 14.75 -0.13 -2.96
CA ASP A 4 15.14 -1.53 -2.75
C ASP A 4 15.47 -1.82 -1.27
N ASP A 5 15.09 -0.93 -0.37
CA ASP A 5 15.27 -1.13 1.07
C ASP A 5 14.29 -2.21 1.57
N VAL A 6 14.79 -3.18 2.32
CA VAL A 6 13.95 -4.14 3.03
C VAL A 6 13.42 -3.49 4.30
N ILE A 7 12.10 -3.50 4.45
CA ILE A 7 11.37 -2.90 5.57
C ILE A 7 10.70 -3.98 6.42
N LEU A 8 10.69 -3.82 7.74
CA LEU A 8 10.00 -4.73 8.65
C LEU A 8 8.50 -4.42 8.77
N PRO A 9 7.64 -5.40 9.11
CA PRO A 9 6.21 -5.17 9.27
C PRO A 9 5.85 -4.02 10.22
N ARG A 10 6.56 -3.89 11.35
CA ARG A 10 6.36 -2.79 12.32
C ARG A 10 6.62 -1.40 11.74
N GLU A 11 7.53 -1.30 10.78
CA GLU A 11 7.84 -0.02 10.14
C GLU A 11 6.72 0.33 9.15
N VAL A 12 6.15 -0.67 8.46
CA VAL A 12 4.93 -0.50 7.65
C VAL A 12 3.76 -0.02 8.51
N GLU A 13 3.54 -0.65 9.66
CA GLU A 13 2.49 -0.24 10.62
C GLU A 13 2.67 1.21 11.08
N ALA A 14 3.90 1.62 11.40
CA ALA A 14 4.20 3.00 11.80
C ALA A 14 3.87 4.00 10.68
N LEU A 15 4.25 3.69 9.44
CA LEU A 15 3.96 4.56 8.29
C LEU A 15 2.45 4.66 8.02
N ILE A 16 1.69 3.58 8.19
CA ILE A 16 0.22 3.60 8.11
C ILE A 16 -0.36 4.46 9.23
N ALA A 17 0.16 4.35 10.45
CA ALA A 17 -0.27 5.18 11.59
C ALA A 17 0.02 6.67 11.36
N GLU A 18 1.06 7.01 10.60
CA GLU A 18 1.36 8.37 10.12
C GLU A 18 0.43 8.85 8.98
N GLY A 19 -0.48 8.00 8.51
CA GLY A 19 -1.47 8.32 7.48
C GLY A 19 -1.04 7.97 6.05
N GLN A 20 0.05 7.22 5.87
CA GLN A 20 0.44 6.75 4.54
C GLN A 20 -0.47 5.62 4.06
N THR A 21 -0.84 5.68 2.79
CA THR A 21 -1.66 4.67 2.11
C THR A 21 -0.75 3.57 1.59
N ILE A 22 -0.58 2.51 2.37
CA ILE A 22 0.34 1.41 2.05
C ILE A 22 -0.42 0.10 1.87
N VAL A 23 -0.07 -0.66 0.83
CA VAL A 23 -0.53 -2.04 0.59
C VAL A 23 0.67 -2.96 0.32
N VAL A 24 0.47 -4.27 0.47
CA VAL A 24 1.46 -5.27 0.03
C VAL A 24 1.03 -5.85 -1.31
N PHE A 25 1.97 -6.03 -2.23
CA PHE A 25 1.75 -6.66 -3.53
C PHE A 25 2.98 -7.50 -3.89
N GLU A 26 2.82 -8.82 -4.05
CA GLU A 26 3.92 -9.74 -4.37
C GLU A 26 5.17 -9.52 -3.49
N GLU A 27 4.99 -9.46 -2.17
CA GLU A 27 6.05 -9.18 -1.18
C GLU A 27 6.64 -7.76 -1.22
N TYR A 28 6.20 -6.89 -2.13
CA TYR A 28 6.58 -5.48 -2.17
C TYR A 28 5.63 -4.62 -1.33
N VAL A 29 6.21 -3.63 -0.65
CA VAL A 29 5.46 -2.58 0.05
C VAL A 29 5.24 -1.41 -0.90
N LEU A 30 3.99 -1.15 -1.27
CA LEU A 30 3.62 -0.07 -2.19
C LEU A 30 3.01 1.09 -1.42
N ARG A 31 3.60 2.29 -1.57
CA ARG A 31 3.02 3.54 -1.07
C ARG A 31 2.23 4.23 -2.18
N LEU A 32 0.94 4.40 -1.98
CA LEU A 32 -0.02 4.82 -3.00
C LEU A 32 -0.52 6.27 -2.85
N ASP A 33 0.02 7.05 -1.92
CA ASP A 33 -0.45 8.41 -1.60
C ASP A 33 -0.65 9.31 -2.84
N SER A 34 0.31 9.31 -3.75
CA SER A 34 0.27 10.15 -4.97
C SER A 34 -0.66 9.62 -6.06
N TRP A 35 -1.16 8.39 -5.92
CA TRP A 35 -2.00 7.73 -6.92
C TRP A 35 -3.42 7.47 -6.43
N LEU A 36 -3.68 7.58 -5.12
CA LEU A 36 -4.96 7.28 -4.48
C LEU A 36 -6.17 7.91 -5.20
N GLU A 37 -6.07 9.21 -5.51
CA GLU A 37 -7.15 9.97 -6.19
C GLU A 37 -7.25 9.68 -7.70
N ARG A 38 -6.27 8.99 -8.28
CA ARG A 38 -6.20 8.67 -9.72
C ARG A 38 -6.62 7.23 -10.02
N HIS A 39 -6.95 6.45 -8.99
CA HIS A 39 -7.36 5.07 -9.14
C HIS A 39 -8.66 4.97 -9.96
N PRO A 40 -8.68 4.24 -11.09
CA PRO A 40 -9.89 4.12 -11.91
C PRO A 40 -11.10 3.53 -11.18
N GLY A 41 -10.88 2.63 -10.22
CA GLY A 41 -11.93 2.06 -9.36
C GLY A 41 -12.33 2.95 -8.17
N GLY A 42 -11.76 4.17 -8.08
CA GLY A 42 -11.97 5.12 -6.99
C GLY A 42 -11.14 4.84 -5.74
N ARG A 43 -10.96 5.87 -4.90
CA ARG A 43 -10.12 5.79 -3.68
C ARG A 43 -10.55 4.71 -2.69
N LEU A 44 -11.86 4.44 -2.58
CA LEU A 44 -12.38 3.52 -1.57
C LEU A 44 -11.90 2.08 -1.78
N ALA A 45 -11.73 1.66 -3.04
CA ALA A 45 -11.20 0.35 -3.37
C ALA A 45 -9.78 0.14 -2.79
N ILE A 46 -8.92 1.17 -2.84
CA ILE A 46 -7.58 1.12 -2.26
C ILE A 46 -7.66 1.16 -0.73
N LEU A 47 -8.53 1.99 -0.16
CA LEU A 47 -8.61 2.17 1.30
C LEU A 47 -9.02 0.89 2.04
N HIS A 48 -9.80 0.00 1.42
CA HIS A 48 -10.11 -1.31 1.98
C HIS A 48 -8.91 -2.28 2.05
N MET A 49 -7.81 -1.93 1.37
CA MET A 49 -6.60 -2.75 1.27
C MET A 49 -5.42 -2.18 2.05
N VAL A 50 -5.55 -1.01 2.68
CA VAL A 50 -4.47 -0.42 3.49
C VAL A 50 -4.04 -1.39 4.59
N GLY A 51 -2.74 -1.67 4.66
CA GLY A 51 -2.13 -2.62 5.60
C GLY A 51 -2.37 -4.09 5.28
N ARG A 52 -2.93 -4.43 4.12
CA ARG A 52 -3.23 -5.79 3.69
C ARG A 52 -2.40 -6.18 2.46
N ASP A 53 -2.27 -7.49 2.26
CA ASP A 53 -1.84 -8.03 0.96
C ASP A 53 -2.99 -7.89 -0.03
N ALA A 54 -2.73 -7.18 -1.12
CA ALA A 54 -3.66 -6.86 -2.18
C ALA A 54 -3.32 -7.57 -3.50
N THR A 55 -2.48 -8.61 -3.44
CA THR A 55 -2.02 -9.35 -4.62
C THR A 55 -3.16 -9.90 -5.45
N ASP A 56 -4.16 -10.49 -4.81
CA ASP A 56 -5.30 -11.10 -5.50
C ASP A 56 -6.22 -10.03 -6.12
N GLU A 57 -6.45 -8.92 -5.41
CA GLU A 57 -7.26 -7.80 -5.91
C GLU A 57 -6.60 -7.06 -7.08
N ILE A 58 -5.27 -7.04 -7.17
CA ILE A 58 -4.52 -6.38 -8.25
C ILE A 58 -4.41 -7.26 -9.50
N LYS A 59 -4.30 -8.58 -9.35
CA LYS A 59 -4.10 -9.52 -10.47
C LYS A 59 -5.40 -9.98 -11.15
N VAL A 60 -6.55 -9.55 -10.63
CA VAL A 60 -7.89 -9.93 -11.14
C VAL A 60 -8.14 -9.44 -12.57
#